data_AF-A0AA39JEW7-F1
#
_entry.id   AF-A0AA39JEW7-F1
#
_cell.length_a   1.000
_cell.length_b   1.000
_cell.length_c   1.000
_cell.angle_alpha   90.00
_cell.angle_beta   90.00
_cell.angle_gamma   90.00
#
_symmetry.space_group_name_H-M   'P 1'
#
loop_
_entity.id
_entity.type
_entity.pdbx_description
1 polymer ?
#
loop_
_entity_poly.entity_id
_entity_poly.type
_entity_poly.pdbx_seq_one_letter_code
_entity_poly.pdbx_strand_id
1 'polypeptide(L)'
;MFALFKRILWTLRRYLRFFRHRSLSSYHIPHTDERYITLAELYTHFGRGPLPAELVKHIARDVLEALAACEDQGIVYGDLDWEKILLSTQDLDWLASWYCGDREDSDLASSATGRTTQLPFDAAMPTVFRLVEYETGGGVSPIPSTPLGMRPPEVILGIPLEATADVWSLGCIIYELLMGEPLFDPSFQTVECGLSTDESHLIQMIEMLSLDGFLGFPEDLVRRGRDSERWFSADGTLRLETTYYPVTLRDILYRRLSGVDVDEIYEFLDGMIWLIPEERTGVRDLLQSRWITA
;
A
#
# COMPACT_ATOMS: atom_id res chain seq x y z
N MET A 1 9.92 15.33 12.99
CA MET A 1 8.66 14.70 13.46
C MET A 1 7.59 15.72 13.84
N PHE A 2 7.80 16.60 14.83
CA PHE A 2 6.79 17.57 15.30
C PHE A 2 6.29 18.57 14.23
N ALA A 3 7.16 19.03 13.32
CA ALA A 3 6.79 19.92 12.22
C ALA A 3 5.98 19.23 11.10
N LEU A 4 6.27 17.95 10.83
CA LEU A 4 5.51 17.11 9.89
C LEU A 4 4.11 16.87 10.44
N PHE A 5 4.02 16.55 11.74
CA PHE A 5 2.76 16.36 12.46
C PHE A 5 1.89 17.63 12.44
N LYS A 6 2.45 18.81 12.73
CA LYS A 6 1.71 20.09 12.61
C LYS A 6 1.26 20.42 11.19
N ARG A 7 2.05 20.03 10.17
CA ARG A 7 1.66 20.16 8.76
C ARG A 7 0.49 19.26 8.41
N ILE A 8 0.52 18.00 8.81
CA ILE A 8 -0.57 17.03 8.61
C ILE A 8 -1.84 17.51 9.32
N LEU A 9 -1.72 17.96 10.57
CA LEU A 9 -2.80 18.54 11.37
C LEU A 9 -3.43 19.77 10.70
N TRP A 10 -2.60 20.67 10.16
CA TRP A 10 -3.06 21.83 9.42
C TRP A 10 -3.73 21.43 8.09
N THR A 11 -3.18 20.46 7.37
CA THR A 11 -3.71 19.95 6.11
C THR A 11 -5.06 19.27 6.30
N LEU A 12 -5.23 18.39 7.29
CA LEU A 12 -6.50 17.76 7.64
C LEU A 12 -7.55 18.81 8.02
N ARG A 13 -7.23 19.76 8.91
CA ARG A 13 -8.15 20.83 9.30
C ARG A 13 -8.48 21.79 8.15
N ARG A 14 -7.55 22.03 7.23
CA ARG A 14 -7.78 22.84 6.02
C ARG A 14 -8.67 22.10 5.04
N TYR A 15 -8.43 20.81 4.85
CA TYR A 15 -9.20 19.96 3.97
C TYR A 15 -10.64 19.82 4.46
N LEU A 16 -10.87 19.53 5.74
CA LEU A 16 -12.20 19.52 6.35
C LEU A 16 -12.97 20.83 6.12
N ARG A 17 -12.30 21.97 6.27
CA ARG A 17 -12.89 23.29 5.95
C ARG A 17 -13.21 23.45 4.47
N PHE A 18 -12.33 23.03 3.58
CA PHE A 18 -12.54 23.11 2.13
C PHE A 18 -13.67 22.18 1.67
N PHE A 19 -13.73 20.96 2.20
CA PHE A 19 -14.70 19.94 1.85
C PHE A 19 -16.12 20.34 2.26
N ARG A 20 -16.28 21.03 3.40
CA ARG A 20 -17.55 21.61 3.83
C ARG A 20 -18.13 22.65 2.86
N HIS A 21 -17.30 23.27 2.01
CA HIS A 21 -17.72 24.34 1.09
C HIS A 21 -17.93 23.90 -0.37
N ARG A 22 -17.56 22.67 -0.77
CA ARG A 22 -17.83 22.15 -2.12
C ARG A 22 -19.04 21.20 -2.14
N SER A 23 -19.88 21.36 -3.16
CA SER A 23 -21.09 20.57 -3.42
C SER A 23 -20.74 19.15 -3.89
N LEU A 24 -21.09 18.15 -3.06
CA LEU A 24 -21.81 16.89 -3.37
C LEU A 24 -21.60 16.13 -4.70
N SER A 25 -20.39 16.07 -5.27
CA SER A 25 -20.12 15.02 -6.26
C SER A 25 -18.69 14.53 -6.18
N SER A 26 -18.46 13.47 -5.41
CA SER A 26 -17.33 12.59 -5.70
C SER A 26 -17.78 11.14 -5.64
N TYR A 27 -18.39 10.68 -4.54
CA TYR A 27 -18.94 9.31 -4.48
C TYR A 27 -20.15 9.30 -3.54
N HIS A 28 -21.37 9.39 -4.08
CA HIS A 28 -22.58 9.01 -3.34
C HIS A 28 -22.74 7.51 -3.53
N ILE A 29 -22.54 6.72 -2.48
CA ILE A 29 -22.91 5.30 -2.52
C ILE A 29 -24.45 5.27 -2.51
N PRO A 30 -25.11 4.61 -3.49
CA PRO A 30 -26.56 4.49 -3.47
C PRO A 30 -26.97 3.87 -2.12
N HIS A 31 -28.01 4.41 -1.49
CA HIS A 31 -28.56 3.98 -0.19
C HIS A 31 -27.96 4.61 1.08
N THR A 32 -27.01 5.56 0.98
CA THR A 32 -26.58 6.39 2.12
C THR A 32 -26.53 7.88 1.76
N ASP A 33 -27.01 8.75 2.66
CA ASP A 33 -26.81 10.22 2.56
C ASP A 33 -25.36 10.64 2.88
N GLU A 34 -24.47 9.67 3.09
CA GLU A 34 -23.09 9.87 3.46
C GLU A 34 -22.20 10.18 2.24
N ARG A 35 -21.25 11.10 2.43
CA ARG A 35 -20.25 11.44 1.42
C ARG A 35 -18.94 10.73 1.71
N TYR A 36 -18.29 10.27 0.65
CA TYR A 36 -16.98 9.63 0.74
C TYR A 36 -15.93 10.41 -0.04
N ILE A 37 -14.69 10.21 0.37
CA ILE A 37 -13.47 10.63 -0.33
C ILE A 37 -12.60 9.39 -0.55
N THR A 38 -11.80 9.38 -1.60
CA THR A 38 -10.84 8.30 -1.81
C THR A 38 -9.54 8.56 -1.04
N LEU A 39 -8.80 7.50 -0.74
CA LEU A 39 -7.45 7.60 -0.21
C LEU A 39 -6.53 8.35 -1.18
N ALA A 40 -6.77 8.23 -2.50
CA ALA A 40 -6.07 8.99 -3.53
C ALA A 40 -6.22 10.51 -3.37
N GLU A 41 -7.46 10.97 -3.15
CA GLU A 41 -7.78 12.38 -2.89
C GLU A 41 -7.11 12.83 -1.59
N LEU A 42 -7.28 12.06 -0.51
CA LEU A 42 -6.67 12.34 0.78
C LEU A 42 -5.15 12.46 0.69
N TYR A 43 -4.49 11.51 0.04
CA TYR A 43 -3.04 11.46 -0.15
C TYR A 43 -2.53 12.63 -1.01
N THR A 44 -3.27 13.00 -2.06
CA THR A 44 -3.00 14.19 -2.86
C THR A 44 -3.10 15.46 -2.01
N HIS A 45 -4.05 15.55 -1.09
CA HIS A 45 -4.16 16.69 -0.18
C HIS A 45 -3.02 16.78 0.82
N PHE A 46 -2.43 15.64 1.22
CA PHE A 46 -1.18 15.61 1.97
C PHE A 46 0.07 15.98 1.17
N GLY A 47 -0.10 16.25 -0.13
CA GLY A 47 0.99 16.66 -1.01
C GLY A 47 1.84 15.49 -1.51
N ARG A 48 1.30 14.25 -1.45
CA ARG A 48 2.00 13.01 -1.86
C ARG A 48 3.38 12.87 -1.20
N GLY A 49 3.44 13.16 0.09
CA GLY A 49 4.62 12.95 0.92
C GLY A 49 4.37 11.86 1.96
N PRO A 50 5.42 11.43 2.68
CA PRO A 50 5.32 10.43 3.74
C PRO A 50 4.21 10.75 4.75
N LEU A 51 3.34 9.77 5.00
CA LEU A 51 2.34 9.81 6.07
C LEU A 51 2.91 9.20 7.36
N PRO A 52 2.34 9.54 8.54
CA PRO A 52 2.75 8.93 9.80
C PRO A 52 2.49 7.43 9.78
N ALA A 53 3.43 6.62 10.29
CA ALA A 53 3.31 5.17 10.30
C ALA A 53 2.02 4.67 10.98
N GLU A 54 1.56 5.32 12.06
CA GLU A 54 0.29 4.96 12.71
C GLU A 54 -0.93 5.17 11.80
N LEU A 55 -0.89 6.14 10.87
CA LEU A 55 -1.99 6.34 9.90
C LEU A 55 -1.98 5.23 8.88
N VAL A 56 -0.79 4.91 8.38
CA VAL A 56 -0.62 3.83 7.41
C VAL A 56 -1.00 2.49 8.04
N LYS A 57 -0.65 2.26 9.31
CA LYS A 57 -1.05 1.08 10.08
C LYS A 57 -2.58 0.95 10.18
N HIS A 58 -3.28 2.06 10.45
CA HIS A 58 -4.74 2.08 10.50
C HIS A 58 -5.38 1.78 9.15
N ILE A 59 -4.87 2.40 8.07
CA ILE A 59 -5.29 2.09 6.69
C ILE A 59 -5.05 0.61 6.38
N ALA A 60 -3.87 0.09 6.69
CA ALA A 60 -3.49 -1.30 6.44
C ALA A 60 -4.43 -2.28 7.13
N ARG A 61 -4.68 -2.09 8.43
CA ARG A 61 -5.62 -2.93 9.19
C ARG A 61 -7.01 -2.93 8.57
N ASP A 62 -7.59 -1.76 8.34
CA ASP A 62 -8.96 -1.66 7.82
C ASP A 62 -9.12 -2.30 6.44
N VAL A 63 -8.13 -2.12 5.57
CA VAL A 63 -8.13 -2.75 4.23
C VAL A 63 -7.94 -4.26 4.35
N LEU A 64 -7.05 -4.74 5.23
CA LEU A 64 -6.89 -6.17 5.48
C LEU A 64 -8.17 -6.80 6.04
N GLU A 65 -8.88 -6.12 6.96
CA GLU A 65 -10.18 -6.59 7.46
C GLU A 65 -11.20 -6.73 6.32
N ALA A 66 -11.25 -5.75 5.41
CA ALA A 66 -12.11 -5.81 4.24
C ALA A 66 -11.73 -6.94 3.27
N LEU A 67 -10.44 -7.13 3.00
CA LEU A 67 -9.96 -8.22 2.15
C LEU A 67 -10.23 -9.60 2.79
N ALA A 68 -10.09 -9.74 4.11
CA ALA A 68 -10.43 -10.98 4.82
C ALA A 68 -11.93 -11.31 4.67
N ALA A 69 -12.79 -10.30 4.69
CA ALA A 69 -14.23 -10.48 4.45
C ALA A 69 -14.53 -10.88 3.01
N CYS A 70 -13.76 -10.39 2.02
CA CYS A 70 -13.84 -10.85 0.63
C CYS A 70 -13.39 -12.32 0.50
N GLU A 71 -12.27 -12.70 1.12
CA GLU A 71 -11.77 -14.08 1.12
C GLU A 71 -12.78 -15.05 1.73
N ASP A 72 -13.46 -14.67 2.83
CA ASP A 72 -14.51 -15.48 3.46
C ASP A 72 -15.71 -15.76 2.54
N GLN A 73 -15.90 -14.93 1.52
CA GLN A 73 -16.94 -15.09 0.49
C GLN A 73 -16.40 -15.74 -0.79
N GLY A 74 -15.11 -16.10 -0.82
CA GLY A 74 -14.44 -16.62 -2.01
C GLY A 74 -14.26 -15.58 -3.13
N ILE A 75 -14.21 -14.30 -2.76
CA ILE A 75 -14.05 -13.18 -3.69
C ILE A 75 -12.57 -12.75 -3.69
N VAL A 76 -11.96 -12.73 -4.87
CA VAL A 76 -10.71 -12.01 -5.12
C VAL A 76 -11.09 -10.61 -5.57
N TYR A 77 -10.59 -9.56 -4.89
CA TYR A 77 -10.92 -8.19 -5.25
C TYR A 77 -10.28 -7.86 -6.61
N GLY A 78 -8.97 -8.10 -6.73
CA GLY A 78 -8.24 -8.19 -8.00
C GLY A 78 -7.95 -6.86 -8.71
N ASP A 79 -8.48 -5.73 -8.22
CA ASP A 79 -8.23 -4.39 -8.77
C ASP A 79 -7.92 -3.32 -7.69
N LEU A 80 -7.32 -3.73 -6.56
CA LEU A 80 -7.05 -2.83 -5.44
C LEU A 80 -6.08 -1.69 -5.79
N ASP A 81 -6.50 -0.45 -5.50
CA ASP A 81 -5.66 0.75 -5.54
C ASP A 81 -6.16 1.84 -4.56
N TRP A 82 -5.51 3.01 -4.56
CA TRP A 82 -5.87 4.17 -3.72
C TRP A 82 -7.24 4.80 -4.03
N GLU A 83 -7.81 4.58 -5.22
CA GLU A 83 -9.14 5.09 -5.60
C GLU A 83 -10.24 4.21 -5.03
N LYS A 84 -9.93 2.93 -4.75
CA LYS A 84 -10.86 1.95 -4.19
C LYS A 84 -10.98 1.98 -2.68
N ILE A 85 -10.10 2.72 -1.99
CA ILE A 85 -10.15 2.86 -0.54
C ILE A 85 -10.88 4.16 -0.21
N LEU A 86 -12.03 4.05 0.44
CA LEU A 86 -12.92 5.14 0.79
C LEU A 86 -12.82 5.50 2.27
N LEU A 87 -13.01 6.79 2.53
CA LEU A 87 -13.16 7.36 3.86
C LEU A 87 -14.43 8.22 3.89
N SER A 88 -15.31 7.98 4.87
CA SER A 88 -16.50 8.81 5.05
C SER A 88 -16.12 10.20 5.59
N THR A 89 -16.93 11.22 5.31
CA THR A 89 -16.69 12.55 5.90
C THR A 89 -16.81 12.57 7.42
N GLN A 90 -17.63 11.69 8.01
CA GLN A 90 -17.78 11.58 9.46
C GLN A 90 -16.52 10.93 10.06
N ASP A 91 -16.06 9.86 9.42
CA ASP A 91 -14.84 9.14 9.79
C ASP A 91 -13.60 10.02 9.61
N LEU A 92 -13.58 10.92 8.61
CA LEU A 92 -12.53 11.92 8.45
C LEU A 92 -12.53 12.97 9.59
N ASP A 93 -13.70 13.43 10.03
CA ASP A 93 -13.81 14.34 11.19
C ASP A 93 -13.30 13.64 12.45
N TRP A 94 -13.66 12.36 12.64
CA TRP A 94 -13.14 11.54 13.73
C TRP A 94 -11.62 11.35 13.63
N LEU A 95 -11.10 11.00 12.45
CA LEU A 95 -9.68 10.78 12.20
C LEU A 95 -8.91 12.06 12.50
N ALA A 96 -9.42 13.20 12.03
CA ALA A 96 -8.86 14.49 12.38
C ALA A 96 -8.91 14.71 13.89
N SER A 97 -10.01 14.43 14.60
CA SER A 97 -10.06 14.56 16.05
C SER A 97 -9.08 13.62 16.79
N TRP A 98 -8.91 12.39 16.32
CA TRP A 98 -8.00 11.41 16.92
C TRP A 98 -6.53 11.83 16.73
N TYR A 99 -6.18 12.25 15.51
CA TYR A 99 -4.85 12.83 15.23
C TYR A 99 -4.64 14.20 15.89
N CYS A 100 -5.71 14.99 16.03
CA CYS A 100 -5.64 16.38 16.52
C CYS A 100 -5.98 16.54 18.00
N GLY A 101 -6.33 15.47 18.71
CA GLY A 101 -6.83 15.51 20.08
C GLY A 101 -5.93 16.36 20.97
N ASP A 102 -6.55 17.31 21.67
CA ASP A 102 -5.91 18.39 22.42
C ASP A 102 -4.88 17.85 23.42
N ARG A 103 -3.59 17.92 23.04
CA ARG A 103 -2.51 18.05 24.01
C ARG A 103 -2.56 19.49 24.54
N GLU A 104 -3.46 19.75 25.47
CA GLU A 104 -3.24 20.88 26.39
C GLU A 104 -1.86 20.67 27.04
N ASP A 105 -1.15 21.78 27.23
CA ASP A 105 0.16 21.89 27.87
C ASP A 105 0.16 21.37 29.33
N SER A 106 -0.01 20.07 29.54
CA SER A 106 0.34 19.39 30.79
C SER A 106 1.38 18.33 30.46
N ASP A 107 2.63 18.77 30.34
CA ASP A 107 3.83 18.07 30.83
C ASP A 107 5.13 18.78 30.42
N LEU A 108 5.14 20.12 30.50
CA LEU A 108 6.37 20.84 30.80
C LEU A 108 6.73 20.63 32.28
N ALA A 109 7.12 19.40 32.64
CA ALA A 109 8.05 19.07 33.72
C ALA A 109 7.97 17.58 34.04
N SER A 110 8.67 16.72 33.28
CA SER A 110 9.56 15.70 33.87
C SER A 110 10.30 14.90 32.80
N SER A 111 11.62 14.90 32.94
CA SER A 111 12.57 13.95 32.37
C SER A 111 12.85 14.02 30.86
N ALA A 112 13.99 14.65 30.56
CA ALA A 112 14.76 14.47 29.35
C ALA A 112 15.18 12.99 29.16
N THR A 113 14.32 12.21 28.53
CA THR A 113 14.66 10.97 27.82
C THR A 113 13.74 10.89 26.62
N GLY A 114 14.28 11.00 25.42
CA GLY A 114 13.55 11.01 24.16
C GLY A 114 12.85 9.68 23.87
N ARG A 115 11.71 9.43 24.51
CA ARG A 115 10.76 8.39 24.14
C ARG A 115 9.67 9.02 23.28
N THR A 116 9.65 8.64 22.02
CA THR A 116 8.52 8.85 21.11
C THR A 116 7.31 8.16 21.73
N THR A 117 6.38 8.91 22.34
CA THR A 117 5.10 8.35 22.79
C THR A 117 4.29 7.92 21.57
N GLN A 118 4.33 6.62 21.26
CA GLN A 118 3.39 5.95 20.36
C GLN A 118 1.97 6.17 20.89
N LEU A 119 1.04 6.55 20.02
CA LEU A 119 -0.39 6.48 20.35
C LEU A 119 -0.76 4.99 20.40
N PRO A 120 -1.48 4.51 21.42
CA PRO A 120 -1.86 3.10 21.47
C PRO A 120 -2.78 2.80 20.28
N PHE A 121 -2.32 1.93 19.39
CA PHE A 121 -3.13 1.32 18.36
C PHE A 121 -3.96 0.22 19.03
N ASP A 122 -5.16 0.55 19.51
CA ASP A 122 -6.00 -0.39 20.27
C ASP A 122 -7.04 -1.07 19.36
N ALA A 123 -7.39 -2.32 19.66
CA ALA A 123 -8.39 -3.13 18.97
C ALA A 123 -9.82 -2.56 19.07
N ALA A 124 -10.04 -1.58 19.96
CA ALA A 124 -11.31 -0.85 20.09
C ALA A 124 -11.46 0.32 19.09
N MET A 125 -10.47 0.56 18.24
CA MET A 125 -10.50 1.63 17.25
C MET A 125 -11.52 1.30 16.14
N PRO A 126 -12.39 2.26 15.75
CA PRO A 126 -13.37 2.03 14.69
C PRO A 126 -12.70 1.77 13.34
N THR A 127 -13.38 1.02 12.47
CA THR A 127 -13.05 0.92 11.04
C THR A 127 -13.45 2.21 10.34
N VAL A 128 -12.48 2.84 9.69
CA VAL A 128 -12.53 4.20 9.12
C VAL A 128 -12.36 4.16 7.61
N PHE A 129 -11.50 3.27 7.12
CA PHE A 129 -11.29 3.04 5.70
C PHE A 129 -12.11 1.82 5.24
N ARG A 130 -12.72 1.92 4.05
CA ARG A 130 -13.59 0.87 3.49
C ARG A 130 -13.26 0.67 2.02
N LEU A 131 -13.48 -0.54 1.49
CA LEU A 131 -13.35 -0.78 0.06
C LEU A 131 -14.65 -0.43 -0.67
N VAL A 132 -14.54 0.09 -1.90
CA VAL A 132 -15.66 0.23 -2.82
C VAL A 132 -16.25 -1.15 -3.09
N GLU A 133 -17.57 -1.29 -2.96
CA GLU A 133 -18.27 -2.54 -3.30
C GLU A 133 -18.02 -2.92 -4.76
N TYR A 134 -17.69 -4.20 -4.98
CA TYR A 134 -17.61 -4.76 -6.32
C TYR A 134 -19.01 -4.90 -6.90
N GLU A 135 -19.33 -4.19 -7.98
CA GLU A 135 -20.57 -4.46 -8.72
C GLU A 135 -20.47 -5.86 -9.34
N THR A 136 -21.17 -6.83 -8.74
CA THR A 136 -21.30 -8.23 -9.20
C THR A 136 -22.16 -8.34 -10.48
N GLY A 137 -22.07 -7.36 -11.37
CA GLY A 137 -23.01 -7.10 -12.46
C GLY A 137 -22.37 -6.98 -13.83
N GLY A 138 -21.50 -7.90 -14.23
CA GLY A 138 -21.14 -8.07 -15.65
C GLY A 138 -19.74 -8.58 -15.91
N GLY A 139 -19.66 -9.88 -16.23
CA GLY A 139 -18.59 -10.54 -17.00
C GLY A 139 -17.18 -9.96 -16.96
N VAL A 140 -16.30 -10.62 -16.20
CA VAL A 140 -14.84 -10.73 -16.38
C VAL A 140 -14.22 -9.62 -17.25
N SER A 141 -13.73 -8.55 -16.61
CA SER A 141 -12.70 -7.73 -17.26
C SER A 141 -11.39 -8.54 -17.30
N PRO A 142 -10.82 -8.83 -18.48
CA PRO A 142 -9.64 -9.70 -18.58
C PRO A 142 -8.32 -9.02 -18.15
N ILE A 143 -8.37 -7.75 -17.71
CA ILE A 143 -7.20 -6.95 -17.36
C ILE A 143 -7.53 -6.19 -16.07
N PRO A 144 -6.76 -6.37 -14.98
CA PRO A 144 -6.88 -5.54 -13.80
C PRO A 144 -6.68 -4.07 -14.18
N SER A 145 -7.62 -3.20 -13.80
CA SER A 145 -7.45 -1.74 -13.90
C SER A 145 -6.36 -1.21 -12.97
N THR A 146 -5.78 -2.07 -12.13
CA THR A 146 -4.67 -1.80 -11.24
C THR A 146 -3.57 -0.99 -11.95
N PRO A 147 -3.13 0.13 -11.35
CA PRO A 147 -2.01 0.93 -11.84
C PRO A 147 -0.77 0.07 -12.09
N LEU A 148 0.01 0.41 -13.13
CA LEU A 148 1.16 -0.41 -13.57
C LEU A 148 2.13 -0.75 -12.44
N GLY A 149 2.52 0.23 -11.62
CA GLY A 149 3.43 0.06 -10.49
C GLY A 149 2.89 -0.80 -9.34
N MET A 150 1.61 -1.15 -9.34
CA MET A 150 0.97 -1.96 -8.31
C MET A 150 0.64 -3.38 -8.79
N ARG A 151 0.87 -3.67 -10.08
CA ARG A 151 0.58 -5.00 -10.63
C ARG A 151 1.53 -6.03 -10.04
N PRO A 152 0.99 -7.12 -9.46
CA PRO A 152 1.81 -8.22 -9.00
C PRO A 152 2.40 -9.01 -10.18
N PRO A 153 3.46 -9.80 -9.96
CA PRO A 153 4.15 -10.52 -11.03
C PRO A 153 3.22 -11.44 -11.82
N GLU A 154 2.27 -12.13 -11.17
CA GLU A 154 1.30 -13.01 -11.82
C GLU A 154 0.48 -12.31 -12.91
N VAL A 155 0.17 -11.02 -12.78
CA VAL A 155 -0.52 -10.25 -13.84
C VAL A 155 0.34 -10.14 -15.09
N ILE A 156 1.63 -9.87 -14.93
CA ILE A 156 2.57 -9.64 -16.05
C ILE A 156 2.97 -10.97 -16.71
N LEU A 157 3.04 -12.04 -15.91
CA LEU A 157 3.36 -13.38 -16.37
C LEU A 157 2.15 -14.14 -16.95
N GLY A 158 0.94 -13.60 -16.82
CA GLY A 158 -0.29 -14.24 -17.29
C GLY A 158 -0.67 -15.48 -16.47
N ILE A 159 -0.38 -15.45 -15.17
CA ILE A 159 -0.78 -16.46 -14.18
C ILE A 159 -2.15 -16.07 -13.60
N PRO A 160 -3.08 -17.01 -13.35
CA PRO A 160 -4.36 -16.72 -12.72
C PRO A 160 -4.21 -15.99 -11.38
N LEU A 161 -5.09 -15.02 -11.12
CA LEU A 161 -5.07 -14.26 -9.88
C LEU A 161 -5.68 -15.04 -8.72
N GLU A 162 -5.07 -14.87 -7.56
CA GLU A 162 -5.54 -15.34 -6.26
C GLU A 162 -5.68 -14.14 -5.30
N ALA A 163 -6.27 -14.33 -4.13
CA ALA A 163 -6.49 -13.25 -3.16
C ALA A 163 -5.17 -12.55 -2.73
N THR A 164 -4.03 -13.25 -2.80
CA THR A 164 -2.72 -12.70 -2.48
C THR A 164 -2.23 -11.65 -3.50
N ALA A 165 -2.90 -11.49 -4.65
CA ALA A 165 -2.68 -10.37 -5.57
C ALA A 165 -3.08 -9.03 -4.94
N ASP A 166 -4.15 -9.01 -4.14
CA ASP A 166 -4.59 -7.83 -3.41
C ASP A 166 -3.64 -7.50 -2.25
N VAL A 167 -3.04 -8.53 -1.62
CA VAL A 167 -1.98 -8.37 -0.62
C VAL A 167 -0.75 -7.65 -1.21
N TRP A 168 -0.31 -8.04 -2.41
CA TRP A 168 0.80 -7.34 -3.09
C TRP A 168 0.44 -5.87 -3.35
N SER A 169 -0.75 -5.63 -3.92
CA SER A 169 -1.22 -4.28 -4.26
C SER A 169 -1.29 -3.39 -3.01
N LEU A 170 -1.79 -3.94 -1.89
CA LEU A 170 -1.80 -3.25 -0.61
C LEU A 170 -0.39 -2.98 -0.08
N GLY A 171 0.55 -3.90 -0.24
CA GLY A 171 1.95 -3.69 0.15
C GLY A 171 2.57 -2.51 -0.61
N CYS A 172 2.30 -2.39 -1.91
CA CYS A 172 2.74 -1.24 -2.71
C CYS A 172 2.12 0.07 -2.20
N ILE A 173 0.81 0.07 -1.87
CA ILE A 173 0.13 1.24 -1.29
C ILE A 173 0.79 1.62 0.04
N ILE A 174 0.98 0.67 0.95
CA ILE A 174 1.55 0.91 2.29
C ILE A 174 2.96 1.47 2.18
N TYR A 175 3.80 0.88 1.33
CA TYR A 175 5.13 1.41 1.05
C TYR A 175 5.04 2.86 0.56
N GLU A 176 4.20 3.14 -0.44
CA GLU A 176 4.10 4.49 -1.01
C GLU A 176 3.63 5.52 0.02
N LEU A 177 2.67 5.17 0.88
CA LEU A 177 2.20 6.05 1.94
C LEU A 177 3.29 6.30 3.00
N LEU A 178 4.14 5.32 3.31
CA LEU A 178 5.25 5.49 4.26
C LEU A 178 6.40 6.31 3.67
N MET A 179 6.67 6.13 2.38
CA MET A 179 7.89 6.65 1.73
C MET A 179 7.67 7.95 0.96
N GLY A 180 6.42 8.25 0.60
CA GLY A 180 6.04 9.39 -0.23
C GLY A 180 6.30 9.19 -1.72
N GLU A 181 6.65 7.98 -2.14
CA GLU A 181 7.03 7.63 -3.51
C GLU A 181 6.67 6.16 -3.79
N PRO A 182 6.30 5.80 -5.03
CA PRO A 182 5.87 4.45 -5.34
C PRO A 182 7.00 3.44 -5.16
N LEU A 183 6.66 2.21 -4.78
CA LEU A 183 7.62 1.10 -4.70
C LEU A 183 8.21 0.75 -6.07
N PHE A 184 7.35 0.77 -7.08
CA PHE A 184 7.71 0.55 -8.47
C PHE A 184 7.15 1.69 -9.32
N ASP A 185 7.99 2.30 -10.16
CA ASP A 185 7.59 3.25 -11.19
C ASP A 185 8.03 2.74 -12.57
N PRO A 186 7.20 1.89 -13.21
CA PRO A 186 7.50 1.34 -14.53
C PRO A 186 7.76 2.38 -15.59
N SER A 187 7.19 3.58 -15.44
CA SER A 187 7.32 4.64 -16.42
C SER A 187 8.72 5.28 -16.41
N PHE A 188 9.43 5.22 -15.28
CA PHE A 188 10.68 5.94 -15.07
C PHE A 188 11.79 5.55 -16.06
N GLN A 189 12.01 4.25 -16.29
CA GLN A 189 13.11 3.75 -17.14
C GLN A 189 12.71 3.59 -18.63
N THR A 190 11.45 3.84 -18.99
CA THR A 190 10.95 3.56 -20.35
C THR A 190 11.56 4.49 -21.40
N VAL A 191 11.61 5.80 -21.12
CA VAL A 191 12.05 6.81 -22.09
C VAL A 191 13.57 6.85 -22.23
N GLU A 192 14.29 6.75 -21.11
CA GLU A 192 15.76 6.88 -21.11
C GLU A 192 16.46 5.61 -21.60
N CYS A 193 15.91 4.43 -21.29
CA CYS A 193 16.52 3.14 -21.63
C CYS A 193 15.83 2.43 -22.81
N GLY A 194 14.75 3.00 -23.36
CA GLY A 194 13.99 2.40 -24.47
C GLY A 194 13.23 1.12 -24.09
N LEU A 195 12.96 0.94 -22.79
CA LEU A 195 12.28 -0.23 -22.24
C LEU A 195 10.77 -0.10 -22.38
N SER A 196 10.08 -1.23 -22.56
CA SER A 196 8.64 -1.29 -22.30
C SER A 196 8.36 -1.13 -20.80
N THR A 197 7.12 -0.74 -20.46
CA THR A 197 6.70 -0.61 -19.06
C THR A 197 6.83 -1.92 -18.30
N ASP A 198 6.51 -3.05 -18.94
CA ASP A 198 6.61 -4.37 -18.31
C ASP A 198 8.07 -4.77 -18.04
N GLU A 199 8.98 -4.53 -18.99
CA GLU A 199 10.43 -4.77 -18.79
C GLU A 199 10.99 -3.94 -17.63
N SER A 200 10.64 -2.64 -17.59
CA SER A 200 11.01 -1.74 -16.49
C SER A 200 10.48 -2.23 -15.15
N HIS A 201 9.22 -2.69 -15.09
CA HIS A 201 8.64 -3.21 -13.84
C HIS A 201 9.30 -4.51 -13.39
N LEU A 202 9.57 -5.45 -14.31
CA LEU A 202 10.26 -6.71 -14.00
C LEU A 202 11.69 -6.47 -13.51
N ILE A 203 12.42 -5.52 -14.10
CA ILE A 203 13.75 -5.11 -13.63
C ILE A 203 13.66 -4.57 -12.20
N GLN A 204 12.72 -3.66 -11.94
CA GLN A 204 12.56 -3.08 -10.60
C GLN A 204 12.17 -4.14 -9.56
N MET A 205 11.32 -5.11 -9.91
CA MET A 205 11.03 -6.27 -9.05
C MET A 205 12.31 -7.06 -8.71
N ILE A 206 13.17 -7.33 -9.69
CA ILE A 206 14.44 -8.05 -9.48
C ILE A 206 15.39 -7.25 -8.58
N GLU A 207 15.53 -5.95 -8.82
CA GLU A 207 16.43 -5.08 -8.07
C GLU A 207 15.97 -4.89 -6.61
N MET A 208 14.65 -4.82 -6.39
CA MET A 208 14.06 -4.59 -5.08
C MET A 208 13.96 -5.85 -4.23
N LEU A 209 13.69 -7.01 -4.85
CA LEU A 209 13.34 -8.27 -4.19
C LEU A 209 14.39 -9.37 -4.40
N SER A 210 15.60 -9.01 -4.83
CA SER A 210 16.68 -9.95 -5.17
C SER A 210 16.76 -11.12 -4.16
N LEU A 211 16.55 -12.34 -4.65
CA LEU A 211 16.40 -13.54 -3.83
C LEU A 211 17.76 -14.11 -3.47
N ASP A 212 18.29 -13.80 -2.27
CA ASP A 212 19.59 -14.33 -1.79
C ASP A 212 20.75 -14.17 -2.80
N GLY A 213 20.77 -13.05 -3.53
CA GLY A 213 21.77 -12.76 -4.56
C GLY A 213 21.48 -13.33 -5.95
N PHE A 214 20.34 -14.02 -6.13
CA PHE A 214 19.81 -14.38 -7.44
C PHE A 214 19.06 -13.19 -8.06
N LEU A 215 19.46 -12.82 -9.28
CA LEU A 215 18.88 -11.72 -10.06
C LEU A 215 17.96 -12.25 -11.15
N GLY A 216 16.80 -12.75 -10.72
CA GLY A 216 15.81 -13.36 -11.59
C GLY A 216 14.57 -13.75 -10.82
N PHE A 217 13.63 -14.38 -11.53
CA PHE A 217 12.41 -14.91 -10.94
C PHE A 217 12.56 -16.42 -10.67
N PRO A 218 11.92 -16.97 -9.62
CA PRO A 218 11.92 -18.41 -9.38
C PRO A 218 11.48 -19.20 -10.62
N GLU A 219 12.23 -20.26 -10.98
CA GLU A 219 11.96 -21.03 -12.19
C GLU A 219 10.53 -21.58 -12.23
N ASP A 220 10.02 -22.03 -11.09
CA ASP A 220 8.66 -22.59 -10.99
C ASP A 220 7.59 -21.52 -11.23
N LEU A 221 7.81 -20.29 -10.79
CA LEU A 221 6.93 -19.16 -11.09
C LEU A 221 6.94 -18.85 -12.60
N VAL A 222 8.13 -18.80 -13.19
CA VAL A 222 8.31 -18.56 -14.64
C VAL A 222 7.61 -19.65 -15.47
N ARG A 223 7.77 -20.93 -15.13
CA ARG A 223 7.13 -22.05 -15.85
C ARG A 223 5.60 -22.00 -15.86
N ARG A 224 4.98 -21.42 -14.82
CA ARG A 224 3.52 -21.32 -14.69
C ARG A 224 2.91 -20.23 -15.57
N GLY A 225 3.66 -19.19 -15.88
CA GLY A 225 3.15 -18.03 -16.62
C GLY A 225 3.02 -18.30 -18.11
N ARG A 226 1.84 -17.99 -18.65
CA ARG A 226 1.55 -18.10 -20.09
C ARG A 226 2.43 -17.17 -20.92
N ASP A 227 2.74 -16.00 -20.38
CA ASP A 227 3.48 -14.95 -21.07
C ASP A 227 4.96 -14.92 -20.67
N SER A 228 5.39 -15.79 -19.76
CA SER A 228 6.75 -15.83 -19.22
C SER A 228 7.85 -15.99 -20.27
N GLU A 229 7.63 -16.78 -21.32
CA GLU A 229 8.64 -17.03 -22.37
C GLU A 229 9.04 -15.76 -23.13
N ARG A 230 8.18 -14.73 -23.11
CA ARG A 230 8.48 -13.40 -23.67
C ARG A 230 9.59 -12.69 -22.90
N TRP A 231 9.63 -12.91 -21.59
CA TRP A 231 10.44 -12.12 -20.66
C TRP A 231 11.64 -12.89 -20.13
N PHE A 232 11.48 -14.18 -19.87
CA PHE A 232 12.45 -14.99 -19.14
C PHE A 232 13.00 -16.16 -19.95
N SER A 233 14.24 -16.52 -19.63
CA SER A 233 14.85 -17.80 -19.93
C SER A 233 14.32 -18.87 -18.96
N ALA A 234 14.51 -20.16 -19.29
CA ALA A 234 14.01 -21.26 -18.47
C ALA A 234 14.62 -21.35 -17.06
N ASP A 235 15.77 -20.71 -16.85
CA ASP A 235 16.47 -20.57 -15.57
C ASP A 235 16.01 -19.36 -14.74
N GLY A 236 14.97 -18.65 -15.20
CA GLY A 236 14.40 -17.51 -14.48
C GLY A 236 15.11 -16.18 -14.68
N THR A 237 16.15 -16.12 -15.52
CA THR A 237 16.83 -14.86 -15.88
C THR A 237 16.07 -14.11 -16.97
N LEU A 238 16.11 -12.76 -16.95
CA LEU A 238 15.53 -11.97 -18.03
C LEU A 238 16.29 -12.22 -19.35
N ARG A 239 15.53 -12.33 -20.44
CA ARG A 239 16.08 -12.39 -21.81
C ARG A 239 16.63 -11.04 -22.27
N LEU A 240 16.12 -9.96 -21.69
CA LEU A 240 16.63 -8.61 -21.90
C LEU A 240 18.03 -8.49 -21.29
N GLU A 241 19.00 -8.13 -22.12
CA GLU A 241 20.35 -7.84 -21.65
C GLU A 241 20.36 -6.50 -20.92
N THR A 242 20.55 -6.53 -19.60
CA THR A 242 20.60 -5.35 -18.74
C THR A 242 21.60 -5.55 -17.59
N THR A 243 21.97 -4.47 -16.94
CA THR A 243 22.77 -4.48 -15.70
C THR A 243 21.89 -4.08 -14.54
N TYR A 244 21.83 -4.91 -13.51
CA TYR A 244 21.07 -4.63 -12.30
C TYR A 244 21.90 -3.84 -11.29
N TYR A 245 21.25 -2.90 -10.60
CA TYR A 245 21.79 -2.16 -9.48
C TYR A 245 20.90 -2.36 -8.25
N PRO A 246 20.89 -3.57 -7.66
CA PRO A 246 19.95 -3.91 -6.60
C PRO A 246 20.12 -3.01 -5.39
N VAL A 247 19.02 -2.37 -4.99
CA VAL A 247 18.88 -1.68 -3.71
C VAL A 247 17.62 -2.24 -3.09
N THR A 248 17.79 -3.16 -2.15
CA THR A 248 16.67 -3.99 -1.68
C THR A 248 15.63 -3.17 -0.91
N LEU A 249 14.41 -3.70 -0.82
CA LEU A 249 13.36 -3.16 0.05
C LEU A 249 13.89 -2.90 1.46
N ARG A 250 14.62 -3.88 2.02
CA ARG A 250 15.28 -3.78 3.31
C ARG A 250 16.21 -2.56 3.38
N ASP A 251 17.16 -2.45 2.45
CA ASP A 251 18.14 -1.34 2.45
C ASP A 251 17.47 0.04 2.38
N ILE A 252 16.38 0.16 1.63
CA ILE A 252 15.64 1.41 1.49
C ILE A 252 14.92 1.77 2.79
N LEU A 253 14.20 0.82 3.40
CA LEU A 253 13.45 1.06 4.64
C LEU A 253 14.39 1.48 5.78
N TYR A 254 15.48 0.75 6.02
CA TYR A 254 16.43 1.08 7.09
C TYR A 254 17.18 2.39 6.85
N ARG A 255 17.35 2.82 5.59
CA ARG A 255 18.00 4.09 5.26
C ARG A 255 17.08 5.30 5.45
N ARG A 256 15.78 5.15 5.17
CA ARG A 256 14.84 6.28 5.07
C ARG A 256 13.89 6.40 6.25
N LEU A 257 13.49 5.30 6.86
CA LEU A 257 12.60 5.33 8.03
C LEU A 257 13.39 5.62 9.31
N SER A 258 12.82 6.44 10.18
CA SER A 258 13.42 6.78 11.47
C SER A 258 12.36 7.09 12.52
N GLY A 259 12.63 6.69 13.77
CA GLY A 259 11.70 6.92 14.88
C GLY A 259 10.45 6.02 14.89
N VAL A 260 10.51 4.91 14.15
CA VAL A 260 9.53 3.81 14.11
C VAL A 260 10.29 2.48 14.24
N ASP A 261 9.58 1.40 14.56
CA ASP A 261 10.16 0.06 14.49
C ASP A 261 10.25 -0.39 13.03
N VAL A 262 11.46 -0.29 12.46
CA VAL A 262 11.69 -0.62 11.04
C VAL A 262 11.71 -2.14 10.83
N ASP A 263 12.06 -2.92 11.85
CA ASP A 263 12.10 -4.38 11.75
C ASP A 263 10.67 -4.92 11.54
N GLU A 264 9.71 -4.41 12.34
CA GLU A 264 8.30 -4.79 12.20
C GLU A 264 7.69 -4.36 10.86
N ILE A 265 8.00 -3.15 10.38
CA ILE A 265 7.53 -2.66 9.07
C ILE A 265 8.14 -3.48 7.94
N TYR A 266 9.43 -3.79 8.03
CA TYR A 266 10.12 -4.61 7.03
C TYR A 266 9.51 -6.00 6.96
N GLU A 267 9.40 -6.72 8.06
CA GLU A 267 8.78 -8.06 8.08
C GLU A 267 7.35 -8.05 7.53
N PHE A 268 6.59 -7.01 7.85
CA PHE A 268 5.23 -6.85 7.35
C PHE A 268 5.21 -6.67 5.82
N LEU A 269 6.01 -5.73 5.28
CA LEU A 269 6.06 -5.47 3.83
C LEU A 269 6.72 -6.60 3.04
N ASP A 270 7.75 -7.23 3.59
CA ASP A 270 8.48 -8.37 2.98
C ASP A 270 7.54 -9.56 2.78
N GLY A 271 6.70 -9.86 3.76
CA GLY A 271 5.65 -10.88 3.64
C GLY A 271 4.57 -10.56 2.61
N MET A 272 4.32 -9.28 2.30
CA MET A 272 3.33 -8.86 1.29
C MET A 272 3.92 -8.82 -0.12
N ILE A 273 5.17 -8.33 -0.25
CA ILE A 273 5.85 -8.11 -1.52
C ILE A 273 6.81 -9.28 -1.79
N TRP A 274 6.22 -10.45 -1.96
CA TRP A 274 6.95 -11.66 -2.34
C TRP A 274 6.59 -12.11 -3.76
N LEU A 275 7.57 -12.57 -4.52
CA LEU A 275 7.37 -12.92 -5.94
C LEU A 275 6.41 -14.11 -6.12
N ILE A 276 6.50 -15.11 -5.24
CA ILE A 276 5.67 -16.32 -5.29
C ILE A 276 4.34 -16.04 -4.57
N PRO A 277 3.19 -16.02 -5.28
CA PRO A 277 1.91 -15.65 -4.68
C PRO A 277 1.50 -16.52 -3.49
N GLU A 278 1.81 -17.82 -3.51
CA GLU A 278 1.44 -18.78 -2.46
C GLU A 278 2.29 -18.65 -1.19
N GLU A 279 3.45 -17.99 -1.29
CA GLU A 279 4.35 -17.77 -0.16
C GLU A 279 4.18 -16.37 0.45
N ARG A 280 3.30 -15.53 -0.12
CA ARG A 280 2.91 -14.26 0.52
C ARG A 280 2.14 -14.54 1.80
N THR A 281 2.40 -13.75 2.83
CA THR A 281 1.68 -13.81 4.09
C THR A 281 0.20 -13.54 3.85
N GLY A 282 -0.66 -14.47 4.30
CA GLY A 282 -2.11 -14.34 4.14
C GLY A 282 -2.69 -13.17 4.93
N VAL A 283 -3.85 -12.68 4.51
CA VAL A 283 -4.50 -11.50 5.11
C VAL A 283 -4.72 -11.67 6.62
N ARG A 284 -5.15 -12.85 7.06
CA ARG A 284 -5.39 -13.16 8.49
C ARG A 284 -4.11 -13.14 9.32
N ASP A 285 -3.00 -13.62 8.77
CA ASP A 285 -1.70 -13.62 9.45
C ASP A 285 -1.13 -12.20 9.52
N LEU A 286 -1.32 -11.39 8.47
CA LEU A 286 -0.96 -9.98 8.47
C LEU A 286 -1.72 -9.18 9.54
N LEU A 287 -3.01 -9.47 9.75
CA LEU A 287 -3.80 -8.87 10.83
C LEU A 287 -3.27 -9.22 12.24
N GLN A 288 -2.59 -10.36 12.39
CA GLN A 288 -1.95 -10.79 13.63
C GLN A 288 -0.46 -10.42 13.70
N SER A 289 0.06 -9.72 12.70
CA SER A 289 1.46 -9.30 12.68
C SER A 289 1.78 -8.37 13.85
N ARG A 290 3.06 -8.34 14.24
CA ARG A 290 3.55 -7.44 15.29
C ARG A 290 3.27 -5.99 14.94
N TRP A 291 3.49 -5.59 13.69
CA TRP A 291 3.27 -4.21 13.28
C TRP A 291 1.81 -3.77 13.45
N ILE A 292 0.83 -4.64 13.18
CA ILE A 292 -0.60 -4.31 13.34
C ILE A 292 -1.05 -4.40 14.82
N THR A 293 -0.48 -5.30 15.62
CA THR A 293 -0.92 -5.57 16.99
C THR A 293 -0.15 -4.81 18.08
N ALA A 294 0.96 -4.16 17.74
CA ALA A 294 1.76 -3.30 18.62
C ALA A 294 1.24 -1.85 18.68
#